data_AF-A0A8J7H5G8-F1
#
_entry.id   AF-A0A8J7H5G8-F1
#
_cell.length_a   1.000
_cell.length_b   1.000
_cell.length_c   1.000
_cell.angle_alpha   90.00
_cell.angle_beta   90.00
_cell.angle_gamma   90.00
#
_symmetry.space_group_name_H-M   'P 1'
#
loop_
_entity.id
_entity.type
_entity.pdbx_description
1 polymer ?
#
loop_
_entity_poly.entity_id
_entity_poly.type
_entity_poly.pdbx_seq_one_letter_code
_entity_poly.pdbx_strand_id
1 'polypeptide(L)'
;MISTMRRHATTLALFAALTTGLTAVVNTLTKPTIAHQAQLQQKALLDQVIPPDIYDNNILQECYLVTDEALGTTSARHIYLARKGDTPVAAAIESSAPDGYSGAIHLLIGADFHGKVLGVRVTEHHETPGLGDKIDLRVSDWITRFTGRTVQSADDRQWAVKKDGGKYDQFTGATITPRAVVNASKRTALFMQTLPARLTTLQNCGAE
;
A
#
# COMPACT_ATOMS: atom_id res chain seq x y z
N MET A 1 25.84 43.66 34.41
CA MET A 1 26.06 42.34 33.78
C MET A 1 24.80 41.46 33.83
N ILE A 2 24.17 41.26 34.99
CA ILE A 2 22.91 40.48 35.10
C ILE A 2 21.72 41.16 34.39
N SER A 3 21.62 42.50 34.43
CA SER A 3 20.54 43.26 33.78
C SER A 3 20.55 43.14 32.25
N THR A 4 21.72 43.16 31.62
CA THR A 4 21.89 42.98 30.17
C THR A 4 21.58 41.54 29.75
N MET A 5 22.04 40.55 30.50
CA MET A 5 21.70 39.14 30.28
C MET A 5 20.18 38.89 30.38
N ARG A 6 19.50 39.46 31.38
CA ARG A 6 18.04 39.35 31.53
C ARG A 6 17.28 39.96 30.35
N ARG A 7 17.77 41.08 29.81
CA ARG A 7 17.14 41.76 28.67
C ARG A 7 17.24 40.94 27.39
N HIS A 8 18.39 40.32 27.14
CA HIS A 8 18.57 39.42 25.99
C HIS A 8 17.75 38.13 26.11
N ALA A 9 17.72 37.53 27.30
CA ALA A 9 16.92 36.34 27.56
C ALA A 9 15.41 36.59 27.36
N THR A 10 14.90 37.72 27.86
CA THR A 10 13.48 38.09 27.68
C THR A 10 13.14 38.39 26.22
N THR A 11 13.98 39.12 25.48
CA THR A 11 13.76 39.34 24.04
C THR A 11 13.77 38.03 23.25
N LEU A 12 14.68 37.12 23.57
CA LEU A 12 14.76 35.82 22.90
C LEU A 12 13.54 34.95 23.21
N ALA A 13 13.11 34.90 24.48
CA ALA A 13 11.92 34.17 24.89
C ALA A 13 10.65 34.71 24.19
N LEU A 14 10.53 36.03 24.08
CA LEU A 14 9.37 36.66 23.46
C LEU A 14 9.34 36.42 21.95
N PHE A 15 10.51 36.51 21.29
CA PHE A 15 10.64 36.16 19.89
C PHE A 15 10.30 34.68 19.65
N ALA A 16 10.84 33.76 20.46
CA ALA A 16 10.55 32.33 20.36
C ALA A 16 9.07 32.02 20.58
N ALA A 17 8.42 32.68 21.54
CA ALA A 17 6.98 32.52 21.78
C ALA A 17 6.15 33.00 20.59
N LEU A 18 6.52 34.14 19.98
CA LEU A 18 5.83 34.68 18.80
C LEU A 18 6.00 33.77 17.58
N THR A 19 7.21 33.31 17.29
CA THR A 19 7.44 32.43 16.12
C THR A 19 6.78 31.06 16.29
N THR A 20 6.81 30.50 17.50
CA THR A 20 6.13 29.24 17.82
C THR A 20 4.61 29.40 17.72
N GLY A 21 4.07 30.50 18.26
CA GLY A 21 2.64 30.82 18.17
C GLY A 21 2.16 30.98 16.73
N LEU A 22 2.91 31.70 15.90
CA LEU A 22 2.59 31.86 14.48
C LEU A 22 2.61 30.50 13.75
N THR A 23 3.63 29.68 14.01
CA THR A 23 3.74 28.33 13.43
C THR A 23 2.57 27.45 13.87
N ALA A 24 2.18 27.52 15.14
CA ALA A 24 1.05 26.75 15.67
C ALA A 24 -0.27 27.15 14.99
N VAL A 25 -0.51 28.44 14.76
CA VAL A 25 -1.70 28.93 14.03
C VAL A 25 -1.70 28.46 12.59
N VAL A 26 -0.56 28.54 11.89
CA VAL A 26 -0.46 28.03 10.52
C VAL A 26 -0.76 26.54 10.50
N ASN A 27 -0.19 25.76 11.41
CA ASN A 27 -0.41 24.32 11.50
C ASN A 27 -1.87 23.94 11.78
N THR A 28 -2.56 24.65 12.69
CA THR A 28 -3.96 24.35 12.99
C THR A 28 -4.88 24.68 11.82
N LEU A 29 -4.58 25.76 11.08
CA LEU A 29 -5.34 26.15 9.89
C LEU A 29 -5.08 25.22 8.69
N THR A 30 -3.88 24.68 8.53
CA THR A 30 -3.53 23.79 7.40
C THR A 30 -3.87 22.32 7.65
N LYS A 31 -3.98 21.89 8.90
CA LYS A 31 -4.32 20.50 9.29
C LYS A 31 -5.51 19.90 8.52
N PRO A 32 -6.69 20.54 8.39
CA PRO A 32 -7.82 19.94 7.66
C PRO A 32 -7.53 19.77 6.17
N THR A 33 -6.85 20.75 5.55
CA THR A 33 -6.48 20.67 4.12
C THR A 33 -5.51 19.53 3.87
N ILE A 34 -4.50 19.36 4.74
CA ILE A 34 -3.54 18.25 4.65
C ILE A 34 -4.27 16.91 4.79
N ALA A 35 -5.17 16.78 5.77
CA ALA A 35 -5.94 15.56 5.98
C ALA A 35 -6.82 15.22 4.77
N HIS A 36 -7.50 16.22 4.18
CA HIS A 36 -8.32 16.03 2.98
C HIS A 36 -7.48 15.61 1.77
N GLN A 37 -6.32 16.25 1.55
CA GLN A 37 -5.42 15.87 0.45
C GLN A 37 -4.86 14.46 0.66
N ALA A 38 -4.53 14.07 1.90
CA ALA A 38 -4.08 12.72 2.22
C ALA A 38 -5.18 11.68 1.90
N GLN A 39 -6.44 11.93 2.25
CA GLN A 39 -7.56 11.06 1.90
C GLN A 39 -7.74 10.92 0.39
N LEU A 40 -7.64 12.01 -0.37
CA LEU A 40 -7.73 11.96 -1.84
C LEU A 40 -6.60 11.14 -2.45
N GLN A 41 -5.36 11.32 -1.97
CA GLN A 41 -4.21 10.53 -2.44
C GLN A 41 -4.38 9.04 -2.13
N GLN A 42 -4.81 8.72 -0.91
CA GLN A 42 -5.07 7.34 -0.50
C GLN A 42 -6.18 6.71 -1.35
N LYS A 43 -7.29 7.44 -1.58
CA LYS A 43 -8.35 6.99 -2.48
C LYS A 43 -7.82 6.75 -3.90
N ALA A 44 -7.01 7.66 -4.43
CA ALA A 44 -6.44 7.51 -5.77
C ALA A 44 -5.50 6.29 -5.88
N LEU A 45 -4.84 5.88 -4.80
CA LEU A 45 -4.06 4.63 -4.77
C LEU A 45 -4.96 3.40 -4.75
N LEU A 46 -6.05 3.43 -3.97
CA LEU A 46 -7.03 2.33 -3.91
C LEU A 46 -7.77 2.15 -5.25
N ASP A 47 -8.17 3.24 -5.89
CA ASP A 47 -8.87 3.22 -7.18
C ASP A 47 -7.99 2.66 -8.31
N GLN A 48 -6.67 2.65 -8.14
CA GLN A 48 -5.75 2.01 -9.09
C GLN A 48 -5.70 0.48 -8.98
N VAL A 49 -6.10 -0.07 -7.84
CA VAL A 49 -6.06 -1.52 -7.59
C VAL A 49 -7.45 -2.14 -7.52
N ILE A 50 -8.48 -1.37 -7.20
CA ILE A 50 -9.88 -1.78 -7.21
C ILE A 50 -10.66 -0.81 -8.10
N PRO A 51 -11.21 -1.29 -9.22
CA PRO A 51 -12.05 -0.47 -10.10
C PRO A 51 -13.24 0.13 -9.33
N PRO A 52 -13.53 1.44 -9.47
CA PRO A 52 -14.61 2.09 -8.71
C PRO A 52 -16.02 1.64 -9.13
N ASP A 53 -16.18 0.95 -10.26
CA ASP A 53 -17.46 0.46 -10.77
C ASP A 53 -17.97 -0.81 -10.07
N ILE A 54 -17.12 -1.49 -9.29
CA ILE A 54 -17.49 -2.76 -8.66
C ILE A 54 -17.99 -2.60 -7.21
N TYR A 55 -17.83 -1.42 -6.60
CA TYR A 55 -18.18 -1.16 -5.20
C TYR A 55 -18.90 0.20 -5.03
N ASP A 56 -19.63 0.38 -3.93
CA ASP A 56 -20.38 1.61 -3.63
C ASP A 56 -20.16 2.15 -2.21
N ASN A 57 -19.45 1.42 -1.35
CA ASN A 57 -19.10 1.85 0.00
C ASN A 57 -17.93 2.85 0.04
N ASN A 58 -17.77 3.52 1.20
CA ASN A 58 -16.60 4.34 1.45
C ASN A 58 -15.41 3.48 1.89
N ILE A 59 -14.66 2.96 0.91
CA ILE A 59 -13.52 2.06 1.10
C ILE A 59 -12.45 2.59 2.08
N LEU A 60 -12.28 3.92 2.19
CA LEU A 60 -11.32 4.51 3.12
C LEU A 60 -11.73 4.36 4.59
N GLN A 61 -13.02 4.21 4.87
CA GLN A 61 -13.56 4.09 6.23
C GLN A 61 -13.67 2.63 6.68
N GLU A 62 -13.75 1.68 5.75
CA GLU A 62 -13.76 0.25 6.04
C GLU A 62 -12.34 -0.33 5.98
N CYS A 63 -11.55 0.01 7.00
CA CYS A 63 -10.18 -0.44 7.15
C CYS A 63 -10.02 -1.43 8.30
N TYR A 64 -9.31 -2.52 8.04
CA TYR A 64 -8.94 -3.55 9.01
C TYR A 64 -7.44 -3.77 9.07
N LEU A 65 -6.93 -4.19 10.22
CA LEU A 65 -5.56 -4.64 10.41
C LEU A 65 -5.49 -6.16 10.36
N VAL A 66 -4.52 -6.69 9.61
CA VAL A 66 -4.22 -8.11 9.61
C VAL A 66 -2.73 -8.37 9.70
N THR A 67 -2.37 -9.45 10.36
CA THR A 67 -0.99 -9.97 10.39
C THR A 67 -1.02 -11.39 9.87
N ASP A 68 -0.30 -11.66 8.78
CA ASP A 68 -0.22 -12.97 8.17
C ASP A 68 1.08 -13.10 7.37
N GLU A 69 1.77 -14.24 7.50
CA GLU A 69 3.03 -14.50 6.78
C GLU A 69 2.86 -14.51 5.26
N ALA A 70 1.65 -14.79 4.76
CA ALA A 70 1.33 -14.73 3.33
C ALA A 70 1.59 -13.34 2.72
N LEU A 71 1.53 -12.28 3.54
CA LEU A 71 1.80 -10.90 3.14
C LEU A 71 3.29 -10.55 3.13
N GLY A 72 4.17 -11.52 3.40
CA GLY A 72 5.63 -11.35 3.35
C GLY A 72 6.18 -10.44 4.44
N THR A 73 5.47 -10.31 5.56
CA THR A 73 5.82 -9.43 6.68
C THR A 73 5.22 -9.95 7.99
N THR A 74 5.86 -9.63 9.11
CA THR A 74 5.36 -9.93 10.47
C THR A 74 4.61 -8.76 11.10
N SER A 75 4.63 -7.59 10.44
CA SER A 75 3.93 -6.39 10.89
C SER A 75 2.48 -6.40 10.42
N ALA A 76 1.60 -5.75 11.18
CA ALA A 76 0.21 -5.57 10.76
C ALA A 76 0.14 -4.76 9.46
N ARG A 77 -0.80 -5.14 8.58
CA ARG A 77 -1.06 -4.53 7.28
C ARG A 77 -2.50 -4.08 7.18
N HIS A 78 -2.70 -2.97 6.50
CA HIS A 78 -4.02 -2.45 6.25
C HIS A 78 -4.72 -3.24 5.15
N ILE A 79 -5.99 -3.54 5.39
CA ILE A 79 -6.95 -4.05 4.42
C ILE A 79 -8.04 -3.00 4.29
N TYR A 80 -8.33 -2.59 3.07
CA TYR A 80 -9.45 -1.73 2.73
C TYR A 80 -10.52 -2.54 2.02
N LEU A 81 -11.70 -2.65 2.64
CA LEU A 81 -12.77 -3.52 2.18
C LEU A 81 -13.68 -2.78 1.19
N ALA A 82 -13.88 -3.37 0.01
CA ALA A 82 -14.81 -2.89 -0.99
C ALA A 82 -16.11 -3.70 -0.92
N ARG A 83 -17.24 -3.02 -0.75
CA ARG A 83 -18.58 -3.61 -0.70
C ARG A 83 -19.48 -3.05 -1.79
N LYS A 84 -20.42 -3.86 -2.23
CA LYS A 84 -21.55 -3.47 -3.07
C LYS A 84 -22.83 -3.73 -2.29
N GLY A 85 -23.46 -2.66 -1.80
CA GLY A 85 -24.42 -2.74 -0.71
C GLY A 85 -23.78 -3.38 0.52
N ASP A 86 -24.44 -4.39 1.10
CA ASP A 86 -23.92 -5.09 2.29
C ASP A 86 -22.92 -6.21 1.95
N THR A 87 -22.74 -6.54 0.66
CA THR A 87 -21.93 -7.69 0.24
C THR A 87 -20.47 -7.29 0.01
N PRO A 88 -19.50 -7.90 0.70
CA PRO A 88 -18.09 -7.69 0.40
C PRO A 88 -17.77 -8.31 -0.97
N VAL A 89 -17.22 -7.51 -1.88
CA VAL A 89 -16.89 -7.93 -3.26
C VAL A 89 -15.40 -8.03 -3.54
N ALA A 90 -14.59 -7.18 -2.90
CA ALA A 90 -13.14 -7.16 -3.05
C ALA A 90 -12.47 -6.51 -1.84
N ALA A 91 -11.15 -6.60 -1.75
CA ALA A 91 -10.38 -5.78 -0.82
C ALA A 91 -9.02 -5.39 -1.42
N ALA A 92 -8.46 -4.31 -0.88
CA ALA A 92 -7.12 -3.84 -1.22
C ALA A 92 -6.25 -4.03 0.01
N ILE A 93 -5.15 -4.74 -0.15
CA ILE A 93 -4.29 -5.13 0.97
C ILE A 93 -2.85 -4.71 0.71
N GLU A 94 -2.21 -4.18 1.74
CA GLU A 94 -0.78 -3.92 1.75
C GLU A 94 -0.02 -5.25 1.92
N SER A 95 0.94 -5.49 1.03
CA SER A 95 1.76 -6.70 1.01
C SER A 95 3.22 -6.34 0.77
N SER A 96 4.10 -7.27 1.10
CA SER A 96 5.54 -7.13 0.95
C SER A 96 6.10 -8.30 0.16
N ALA A 97 6.98 -8.02 -0.80
CA ALA A 97 7.85 -9.00 -1.41
C ALA A 97 9.24 -8.88 -0.76
N PRO A 98 9.55 -9.65 0.30
CA PRO A 98 10.83 -9.56 1.00
C PRO A 98 12.01 -10.06 0.13
N ASP A 99 11.71 -10.77 -0.95
CA ASP A 99 12.64 -11.38 -1.90
C ASP A 99 13.04 -10.46 -3.07
N GLY A 100 12.80 -9.15 -2.96
CA GLY A 100 13.31 -8.16 -3.92
C GLY A 100 14.84 -8.09 -3.94
N TYR A 101 15.43 -7.64 -5.05
CA TYR A 101 16.88 -7.70 -5.24
C TYR A 101 17.65 -6.73 -4.32
N SER A 102 17.10 -5.53 -4.13
CA SER A 102 17.70 -4.44 -3.35
C SER A 102 16.93 -4.17 -2.05
N GLY A 103 16.13 -5.14 -1.59
CA GLY A 103 15.34 -5.06 -0.37
C GLY A 103 13.88 -5.42 -0.60
N ALA A 104 13.06 -5.23 0.45
CA ALA A 104 11.63 -5.49 0.36
C ALA A 104 10.94 -4.53 -0.62
N ILE A 105 10.04 -5.09 -1.43
CA ILE A 105 9.16 -4.31 -2.33
C ILE A 105 7.79 -4.24 -1.67
N HIS A 106 7.32 -3.03 -1.40
CA HIS A 106 5.99 -2.79 -0.85
C HIS A 106 4.96 -2.69 -1.97
N LEU A 107 3.88 -3.45 -1.83
CA LEU A 107 2.84 -3.63 -2.82
C LEU A 107 1.48 -3.29 -2.22
N LEU A 108 0.64 -2.66 -3.02
CA LEU A 108 -0.80 -2.57 -2.79
C LEU A 108 -1.49 -3.47 -3.81
N ILE A 109 -2.27 -4.42 -3.33
CA ILE A 109 -2.88 -5.46 -4.16
C ILE A 109 -4.38 -5.48 -3.95
N GLY A 110 -5.13 -5.23 -5.03
CA GLY A 110 -6.58 -5.38 -5.07
C GLY A 110 -6.94 -6.72 -5.66
N ALA A 111 -7.76 -7.49 -4.96
CA ALA A 111 -8.30 -8.75 -5.47
C ALA A 111 -9.74 -8.97 -4.99
N ASP A 112 -10.49 -9.75 -5.76
CA ASP A 112 -11.77 -10.28 -5.30
C ASP A 112 -11.58 -11.50 -4.39
N PHE A 113 -12.67 -11.93 -3.76
CA PHE A 113 -12.66 -13.08 -2.86
C PHE A 113 -12.63 -14.45 -3.58
N HIS A 114 -12.57 -14.44 -4.91
CA HIS A 114 -12.41 -15.63 -5.75
C HIS A 114 -10.98 -15.76 -6.31
N GLY A 115 -10.06 -14.90 -5.86
CA GLY A 115 -8.65 -14.93 -6.25
C GLY A 115 -8.35 -14.23 -7.57
N LYS A 116 -9.29 -13.49 -8.15
CA LYS A 116 -9.04 -12.62 -9.30
C LYS A 116 -8.36 -11.35 -8.82
N VAL A 117 -7.16 -11.11 -9.31
CA VAL A 117 -6.43 -9.87 -9.09
C VAL A 117 -7.04 -8.77 -9.94
N LEU A 118 -7.49 -7.71 -9.27
CA LEU A 118 -8.09 -6.52 -9.87
C LEU A 118 -7.02 -5.49 -10.21
N GLY A 119 -5.93 -5.45 -9.45
CA GLY A 119 -4.78 -4.61 -9.76
C GLY A 119 -3.66 -4.75 -8.74
N VAL A 120 -2.43 -4.46 -9.19
CA VAL A 120 -1.23 -4.47 -8.36
C VAL A 120 -0.51 -3.14 -8.56
N ARG A 121 -0.07 -2.51 -7.48
CA ARG A 121 0.77 -1.30 -7.52
C ARG A 121 1.94 -1.47 -6.59
N VAL A 122 3.10 -0.99 -7.02
CA VAL A 122 4.27 -0.85 -6.17
C VAL A 122 4.15 0.48 -5.44
N THR A 123 4.15 0.45 -4.12
CA THR A 123 4.09 1.67 -3.29
C THR A 123 5.49 2.15 -2.94
N GLU A 124 6.45 1.23 -2.78
CA GLU A 124 7.84 1.54 -2.47
C GLU A 124 8.77 0.40 -2.89
N HIS A 125 9.95 0.73 -3.41
CA HIS A 125 11.01 -0.23 -3.75
C HIS A 125 12.37 0.46 -3.82
N HIS A 126 13.44 -0.34 -3.75
CA HIS A 126 14.83 0.13 -3.86
C HIS A 126 15.60 -0.49 -5.04
N GLU A 127 14.88 -1.14 -5.96
CA GLU A 127 15.47 -1.82 -7.11
C GLU A 127 16.27 -0.90 -8.04
N THR A 128 17.24 -1.47 -8.74
CA THR A 128 18.16 -0.72 -9.62
C THR A 128 17.44 -0.03 -10.77
N PRO A 129 17.62 1.31 -10.94
CA PRO A 129 17.07 2.06 -12.06
C PRO A 129 17.48 1.52 -13.44
N GLY A 130 16.54 1.45 -14.38
CA GLY A 130 16.72 0.91 -15.73
C GLY A 130 16.74 -0.63 -15.83
N LEU A 131 16.74 -1.34 -14.71
CA LEU A 131 16.81 -2.80 -14.62
C LEU A 131 15.55 -3.38 -13.95
N GLY A 132 15.43 -3.17 -12.63
CA GLY A 132 14.36 -3.73 -11.80
C GLY A 132 13.21 -2.76 -11.55
N ASP A 133 13.43 -1.45 -11.71
CA ASP A 133 12.44 -0.38 -11.53
C ASP A 133 11.25 -0.45 -12.50
N LYS A 134 11.29 -1.31 -13.51
CA LYS A 134 10.19 -1.58 -14.45
C LYS A 134 8.94 -2.17 -13.78
N ILE A 135 9.02 -2.56 -12.51
CA ILE A 135 7.83 -2.90 -11.71
C ILE A 135 6.99 -1.67 -11.35
N ASP A 136 7.58 -0.47 -11.39
CA ASP A 136 6.89 0.78 -11.13
C ASP A 136 6.13 1.23 -12.37
N LEU A 137 4.85 1.57 -12.18
CA LEU A 137 3.97 2.04 -13.25
C LEU A 137 4.47 3.34 -13.89
N ARG A 138 5.27 4.13 -13.18
CA ARG A 138 5.93 5.34 -13.70
C ARG A 138 6.98 5.02 -14.76
N VAL A 139 7.51 3.79 -14.78
CA VAL A 139 8.58 3.33 -15.68
C VAL A 139 8.03 2.40 -16.76
N SER A 140 7.12 1.48 -16.43
CA SER A 140 6.59 0.49 -17.38
C SER A 140 5.19 -0.01 -17.01
N ASP A 141 4.43 -0.49 -18.01
CA ASP A 141 3.13 -1.14 -17.85
C ASP A 141 3.21 -2.59 -17.34
N TRP A 142 4.41 -3.12 -17.07
CA TRP A 142 4.59 -4.54 -16.71
C TRP A 142 3.70 -4.98 -15.52
N ILE A 143 3.58 -4.13 -14.49
CA ILE A 143 2.76 -4.40 -13.29
C ILE A 143 1.26 -4.46 -13.58
N THR A 144 0.80 -3.97 -14.73
CA THR A 144 -0.62 -4.02 -15.11
C THR A 144 -1.03 -5.41 -15.58
N ARG A 145 -0.08 -6.29 -15.94
CA ARG A 145 -0.34 -7.63 -16.51
C ARG A 145 -0.98 -8.61 -15.53
N PHE A 146 -0.95 -8.28 -14.24
CA PHE A 146 -1.65 -9.01 -13.17
C PHE A 146 -3.17 -8.77 -13.19
N THR A 147 -3.61 -7.64 -13.73
CA THR A 147 -5.02 -7.23 -13.75
C THR A 147 -5.87 -8.23 -14.53
N GLY A 148 -6.96 -8.68 -13.92
CA GLY A 148 -7.89 -9.65 -14.48
C GLY A 148 -7.40 -11.10 -14.48
N ARG A 149 -6.25 -11.41 -13.85
CA ARG A 149 -5.74 -12.78 -13.70
C ARG A 149 -6.24 -13.40 -12.41
N THR A 150 -6.64 -14.66 -12.47
CA THR A 150 -7.09 -15.42 -11.30
C THR A 150 -5.99 -16.37 -10.84
N VAL A 151 -5.75 -16.44 -9.53
CA VAL A 151 -4.93 -17.49 -8.92
C VAL A 151 -5.84 -18.67 -8.60
N GLN A 152 -5.57 -19.82 -9.21
CA GLN A 152 -6.39 -21.01 -8.99
C GLN A 152 -6.00 -21.77 -7.71
N SER A 153 -4.71 -21.81 -7.40
CA SER A 153 -4.18 -22.56 -6.25
C SER A 153 -2.77 -22.11 -5.87
N ALA A 154 -2.29 -22.59 -4.71
CA ALA A 154 -0.90 -22.44 -4.28
C ALA A 154 0.10 -23.03 -5.28
N ASP A 155 -0.29 -24.05 -6.05
CA ASP A 155 0.57 -24.71 -7.05
C ASP A 155 0.38 -24.17 -8.48
N ASP A 156 -0.37 -23.08 -8.64
CA ASP A 156 -0.61 -22.48 -9.95
C ASP A 156 0.72 -22.04 -10.60
N ARG A 157 1.19 -22.84 -11.56
CA ARG A 157 2.48 -22.64 -12.26
C ARG A 157 2.44 -21.44 -13.21
N GLN A 158 1.25 -20.93 -13.55
CA GLN A 158 1.12 -19.76 -14.41
C GLN A 158 1.63 -18.50 -13.70
N TRP A 159 1.57 -18.47 -12.38
CA TRP A 159 2.08 -17.42 -11.50
C TRP A 159 3.57 -17.57 -11.24
N ALA A 160 4.35 -17.52 -12.31
CA ALA A 160 5.80 -17.44 -12.29
C ALA A 160 6.28 -16.62 -13.50
N VAL A 161 7.55 -16.24 -13.49
CA VAL A 161 8.16 -15.64 -14.69
C VAL A 161 8.32 -16.71 -15.78
N LYS A 162 8.36 -16.32 -17.06
CA LYS A 162 8.49 -17.25 -18.21
C LYS A 162 9.74 -18.12 -18.10
N LYS A 163 10.83 -17.59 -17.55
CA LYS A 163 12.07 -18.35 -17.27
C LYS A 163 11.84 -19.53 -16.31
N ASP A 164 10.85 -19.42 -15.43
CA ASP A 164 10.48 -20.45 -14.45
C ASP A 164 9.23 -21.26 -14.91
N GLY A 165 8.78 -21.07 -16.15
CA GLY A 165 7.65 -21.78 -16.75
C GLY A 165 6.27 -21.12 -16.58
N GLY A 166 6.21 -19.89 -16.08
CA GLY A 166 4.96 -19.14 -15.92
C GLY A 166 4.65 -18.19 -17.07
N LYS A 167 3.72 -17.25 -16.83
CA LYS A 167 3.19 -16.33 -17.86
C LYS A 167 3.79 -14.93 -17.84
N TYR A 168 4.52 -14.55 -16.80
CA TYR A 168 5.00 -13.17 -16.61
C TYR A 168 6.38 -12.97 -17.20
N ASP A 169 6.62 -11.83 -17.87
CA ASP A 169 7.93 -11.54 -18.43
C ASP A 169 8.97 -11.26 -17.33
N GLN A 170 10.17 -11.84 -17.46
CA GLN A 170 11.32 -11.44 -16.65
C GLN A 170 12.02 -10.22 -17.26
N PHE A 171 12.78 -9.49 -16.44
CA PHE A 171 13.68 -8.46 -16.93
C PHE A 171 15.06 -9.03 -17.22
N THR A 172 15.61 -8.68 -18.39
CA THR A 172 16.99 -9.04 -18.76
C THR A 172 17.95 -8.50 -17.72
N GLY A 173 18.75 -9.39 -17.11
CA GLY A 173 19.70 -9.02 -16.04
C GLY A 173 19.10 -8.76 -14.66
N ALA A 174 17.76 -8.76 -14.51
CA ALA A 174 17.08 -8.49 -13.24
C ALA A 174 15.87 -9.42 -13.05
N THR A 175 16.09 -10.74 -13.02
CA THR A 175 15.00 -11.73 -12.89
C THR A 175 14.46 -11.86 -11.45
N ILE A 176 15.25 -11.48 -10.43
CA ILE A 176 14.85 -11.59 -9.02
C ILE A 176 13.64 -10.70 -8.73
N THR A 177 13.68 -9.44 -9.18
CA THR A 177 12.62 -8.44 -9.00
C THR A 177 11.23 -8.89 -9.49
N PRO A 178 11.02 -9.25 -10.78
CA PRO A 178 9.72 -9.66 -11.27
C PRO A 178 9.26 -10.97 -10.62
N ARG A 179 10.19 -11.88 -10.28
CA ARG A 179 9.85 -13.11 -9.55
C ARG A 179 9.26 -12.81 -8.17
N ALA A 180 9.88 -11.90 -7.43
CA ALA A 180 9.41 -11.49 -6.10
C ALA A 180 8.00 -10.90 -6.16
N VAL A 181 7.75 -9.99 -7.11
CA VAL A 181 6.42 -9.37 -7.29
C VAL A 181 5.36 -10.39 -7.70
N VAL A 182 5.68 -11.32 -8.62
CA VAL A 182 4.74 -12.38 -9.03
C VAL A 182 4.39 -13.28 -7.84
N ASN A 183 5.38 -13.69 -7.07
CA ASN A 183 5.17 -14.55 -5.89
C ASN A 183 4.34 -13.85 -4.82
N ALA A 184 4.68 -12.60 -4.48
CA ALA A 184 3.93 -11.82 -3.48
C ALA A 184 2.48 -11.60 -3.92
N SER A 185 2.26 -11.29 -5.20
CA SER A 185 0.91 -11.12 -5.75
C SER A 185 0.09 -12.41 -5.68
N LYS A 186 0.70 -13.56 -6.00
CA LYS A 186 0.07 -14.88 -5.87
C LYS A 186 -0.33 -15.19 -4.43
N ARG A 187 0.61 -15.06 -3.49
CA ARG A 187 0.37 -15.33 -2.05
C ARG A 187 -0.76 -14.46 -1.50
N THR A 188 -0.72 -13.18 -1.85
CA THR A 188 -1.71 -12.19 -1.40
C THR A 188 -3.10 -12.51 -1.97
N ALA A 189 -3.21 -12.82 -3.26
CA ALA A 189 -4.50 -13.19 -3.87
C ALA A 189 -5.07 -14.52 -3.35
N LEU A 190 -4.22 -15.46 -2.91
CA LEU A 190 -4.67 -16.67 -2.21
C LEU A 190 -5.17 -16.35 -0.80
N PHE A 191 -4.43 -15.52 -0.07
CA PHE A 191 -4.83 -15.05 1.25
C PHE A 191 -6.19 -14.35 1.20
N MET A 192 -6.42 -13.52 0.18
CA MET A 192 -7.69 -12.83 -0.06
C MET A 192 -8.90 -13.76 -0.13
N GLN A 193 -8.76 -14.98 -0.66
CA GLN A 193 -9.86 -15.95 -0.70
C GLN A 193 -10.28 -16.42 0.70
N THR A 194 -9.37 -16.37 1.67
CA THR A 194 -9.64 -16.73 3.08
C THR A 194 -10.22 -15.58 3.90
N LEU A 195 -10.14 -14.35 3.36
CA LEU A 195 -10.47 -13.13 4.09
C LEU A 195 -11.95 -13.05 4.53
N PRO A 196 -12.96 -13.41 3.71
CA PRO A 196 -14.37 -13.26 4.10
C PRO A 196 -14.73 -13.97 5.41
N ALA A 197 -14.15 -15.14 5.66
CA ALA A 197 -14.36 -15.91 6.89
C ALA A 197 -13.69 -15.27 8.12
N ARG A 198 -12.66 -14.44 7.90
CA ARG A 198 -11.87 -13.80 8.96
C ARG A 198 -12.33 -12.38 9.26
N LEU A 199 -13.11 -11.73 8.38
CA LEU A 199 -13.51 -10.32 8.51
C LEU A 199 -14.09 -9.95 9.89
N THR A 200 -14.88 -10.84 10.50
CA THR A 200 -15.50 -10.60 11.82
C THR A 200 -14.52 -10.61 12.98
N THR A 201 -13.31 -11.14 12.78
CA THR A 201 -12.25 -11.27 13.79
C THR A 201 -11.17 -10.20 13.67
N LEU A 202 -11.16 -9.42 12.59
CA LEU A 202 -10.14 -8.43 12.35
C LEU A 202 -10.41 -7.16 13.15
N GLN A 203 -9.33 -6.52 13.60
CA GLN A 203 -9.39 -5.23 14.30
C GLN A 203 -9.57 -4.10 13.28
N ASN A 204 -10.49 -3.17 13.55
CA ASN A 204 -10.63 -1.95 12.74
C ASN A 204 -9.41 -1.04 12.91
N CYS A 205 -8.97 -0.38 11.83
CA CYS A 205 -7.81 0.51 11.85
C CYS A 205 -7.99 1.75 12.76
N GLY A 206 -9.23 2.14 13.05
CA GLY A 206 -9.56 3.28 13.92
C GLY A 206 -9.88 2.89 15.37
N ALA A 207 -9.58 1.66 15.79
CA ALA A 207 -9.69 1.24 17.18
C ALA A 207 -8.40 1.61 17.95
N GLU A 208 -8.15 2.92 18.08
CA GLU A 208 -7.23 3.55 19.05
C GLU A 208 -7.87 4.82 19.62
#